data_AF-A0A7S2YD58-F1
#
_entry.id   AF-A0A7S2YD58-F1
#
_cell.length_a   1.000
_cell.length_b   1.000
_cell.length_c   1.000
_cell.angle_alpha   90.00
_cell.angle_beta   90.00
_cell.angle_gamma   90.00
#
_symmetry.space_group_name_H-M   'P 1'
#
loop_
_entity.id
_entity.type
_entity.pdbx_description
1 polymer ?
#
loop_
_entity_poly.entity_id
_entity_poly.type
_entity_poly.pdbx_seq_one_letter_code
_entity_poly.pdbx_strand_id
1 'polypeptide(L)'
;RSDRNNAIRSPTSIDMDHNDQDEVPTASLGTWIFLVVVAAVSFWSQATVTEERFVPALNVIANIFNIPDDIAGATLMAAGASSPELFSSFVALFITHSSLGLGT
;
A
#
# COMPACT_ATOMS: atom_id res chain seq x y z
N ARG A 1 15.02 8.66 66.14
CA ARG A 1 15.01 10.00 65.49
C ARG A 1 16.19 10.12 64.53
N SER A 2 16.39 9.10 63.68
CA SER A 2 17.48 9.04 62.71
C SER A 2 16.97 8.61 61.32
N ASP A 3 15.71 8.89 61.01
CA ASP A 3 15.08 8.51 59.74
C ASP A 3 14.29 9.69 59.16
N ARG A 4 14.96 10.81 58.91
CA ARG A 4 14.34 11.98 58.23
C ARG A 4 15.13 12.55 57.06
N ASN A 5 16.16 11.85 56.59
CA ASN A 5 17.05 12.36 55.54
C ASN A 5 16.97 11.59 54.22
N ASN A 6 15.80 11.06 53.85
CA ASN A 6 15.60 10.41 52.55
C ASN A 6 14.50 11.07 51.68
N ALA A 7 14.37 12.39 51.73
CA ALA A 7 13.35 13.11 50.96
C ALA A 7 13.91 14.18 50.00
N ILE A 8 15.22 14.18 49.71
CA ILE A 8 15.81 15.09 48.72
C ILE A 8 16.82 14.34 47.84
N ARG A 9 16.36 13.30 47.15
CA ARG A 9 17.02 12.75 45.97
C ARG A 9 15.98 12.16 45.03
N SER A 10 15.45 13.01 44.16
CA SER A 10 15.01 12.57 42.83
C SER A 10 15.07 13.79 41.91
N PRO A 11 16.18 13.97 41.17
CA PRO A 11 16.17 14.84 40.02
C PRO A 11 15.23 14.21 38.98
N THR A 12 14.43 15.04 38.33
CA THR A 12 14.04 14.88 36.92
C THR A 12 14.47 13.59 36.23
N SER A 13 13.57 12.62 36.12
CA SER A 13 13.45 11.81 34.92
C SER A 13 11.97 11.79 34.57
N ILE A 14 11.60 12.66 33.62
CA ILE A 14 10.52 12.32 32.72
C ILE A 14 11.04 11.05 32.06
N ASP A 15 10.49 9.91 32.47
CA ASP A 15 10.71 8.64 31.79
C ASP A 15 9.98 8.74 30.44
N MET A 16 10.53 9.55 29.54
CA MET A 16 10.37 9.33 28.12
C MET A 16 11.18 8.08 27.84
N ASP A 17 10.58 6.93 28.17
CA ASP A 17 11.06 5.66 27.69
C ASP A 17 11.15 5.77 26.18
N HIS A 18 12.38 5.57 25.76
CA HIS A 18 12.82 5.78 24.43
C HIS A 18 12.20 4.66 23.63
N ASN A 19 11.36 5.04 22.68
CA ASN A 19 11.52 4.46 21.36
C ASN A 19 11.28 2.94 21.40
N ASP A 20 10.00 2.55 21.52
CA ASP A 20 9.50 1.43 20.72
C ASP A 20 9.83 1.79 19.26
N GLN A 21 11.10 1.59 18.87
CA GLN A 21 11.40 1.26 17.51
C GLN A 21 10.63 -0.01 17.31
N ASP A 22 9.48 0.14 16.66
CA ASP A 22 9.12 -0.71 15.55
C ASP A 22 10.43 -1.32 15.05
N GLU A 23 10.70 -2.57 15.40
CA GLU A 23 11.76 -3.33 14.79
C GLU A 23 11.29 -3.51 13.35
N VAL A 24 11.41 -2.44 12.56
CA VAL A 24 11.24 -2.48 11.11
C VAL A 24 12.31 -3.47 10.71
N PRO A 25 11.92 -4.67 10.25
CA PRO A 25 12.88 -5.68 9.87
C PRO A 25 13.80 -4.96 8.90
N THR A 26 15.08 -4.80 9.27
CA THR A 26 16.04 -4.10 8.42
C THR A 26 16.19 -4.98 7.21
N ALA A 27 15.32 -4.75 6.24
CA ALA A 27 15.06 -5.69 5.19
C ALA A 27 16.40 -5.85 4.48
N SER A 28 16.86 -7.11 4.42
CA SER A 28 18.16 -7.41 3.83
C SER A 28 18.24 -6.74 2.45
N LEU A 29 19.45 -6.34 2.04
CA LEU A 29 19.65 -5.78 0.69
C LEU A 29 18.97 -6.64 -0.40
N GLY A 30 18.93 -7.96 -0.19
CA GLY A 30 18.23 -8.92 -1.04
C GLY A 30 16.71 -8.69 -1.13
N THR A 31 16.04 -8.32 -0.04
CA THR A 31 14.61 -7.98 -0.03
C THR A 31 14.33 -6.72 -0.84
N TRP A 32 15.16 -5.69 -0.69
CA TRP A 32 15.03 -4.46 -1.48
C TRP A 32 15.28 -4.70 -2.98
N ILE A 33 16.33 -5.46 -3.31
CA ILE A 33 16.61 -5.85 -4.69
C ILE A 33 15.46 -6.66 -5.27
N PHE A 34 14.95 -7.64 -4.52
CA PHE A 34 13.81 -8.45 -4.93
C PHE A 34 12.56 -7.61 -5.20
N LEU A 35 12.22 -6.67 -4.31
CA LEU A 35 11.09 -5.75 -4.51
C LEU A 35 11.26 -4.90 -5.77
N VAL A 36 12.46 -4.36 -6.01
CA VAL A 36 12.74 -3.56 -7.21
C VAL A 36 12.65 -4.41 -8.48
N VAL A 37 13.17 -5.65 -8.45
CA VAL A 37 13.06 -6.59 -9.58
C VAL A 37 11.61 -6.94 -9.87
N VAL A 38 10.82 -7.26 -8.84
CA VAL A 38 9.39 -7.57 -8.98
C VAL A 38 8.63 -6.36 -9.52
N ALA A 39 8.91 -5.16 -9.03
CA ALA A 39 8.30 -3.93 -9.53
C ALA A 39 8.67 -3.66 -11.01
N ALA A 40 9.94 -3.86 -11.39
CA ALA A 40 10.40 -3.68 -12.76
C ALA A 40 9.78 -4.70 -13.72
N VAL A 41 9.69 -5.97 -13.33
CA VAL A 41 9.04 -7.03 -14.13
C VAL A 41 7.54 -6.76 -14.26
N SER A 42 6.88 -6.32 -13.19
CA SER A 42 5.45 -5.97 -13.22
C SER A 42 5.17 -4.81 -14.17
N PHE A 43 6.01 -3.76 -14.13
CA PHE A 43 5.91 -2.62 -15.04
C PHE A 43 6.09 -3.04 -16.50
N TRP A 44 7.09 -3.86 -16.77
CA TRP A 44 7.33 -4.37 -18.12
C TRP A 44 6.18 -5.25 -18.62
N SER A 45 5.65 -6.11 -17.75
CA SER A 45 4.48 -6.96 -18.05
C SER A 45 3.23 -6.14 -18.36
N GLN A 46 2.99 -5.05 -17.63
CA GLN A 46 1.83 -4.16 -17.88
C GLN A 46 1.97 -3.41 -19.20
N ALA A 47 3.17 -2.94 -19.53
CA ALA A 47 3.44 -2.27 -20.80
C ALA A 47 3.11 -3.17 -22.01
N THR A 48 3.62 -4.40 -22.01
CA THR A 48 3.39 -5.35 -23.14
C THR A 48 1.93 -5.80 -23.25
N VAL A 49 1.24 -6.04 -22.13
CA VAL A 49 -0.17 -6.45 -22.13
C VAL A 49 -1.09 -5.33 -22.63
N THR A 50 -0.78 -4.07 -22.29
CA THR A 50 -1.59 -2.91 -22.69
C THR A 50 -1.49 -2.64 -24.19
N GLU A 51 -0.37 -2.94 -24.82
CA GLU A 51 -0.20 -2.74 -26.27
C GLU A 51 -0.90 -3.80 -27.11
N GLU A 52 -0.77 -5.09 -26.76
CA GLU A 52 -1.23 -6.18 -27.63
C GLU A 52 -2.61 -6.76 -27.27
N ARG A 53 -2.97 -6.82 -25.98
CA ARG A 53 -4.21 -7.47 -25.51
C ARG A 53 -5.35 -6.51 -25.20
N PHE A 54 -5.06 -5.23 -24.96
CA PHE A 54 -6.07 -4.25 -24.56
C PHE A 54 -7.02 -3.89 -25.71
N VAL A 55 -6.48 -3.63 -26.90
CA VAL A 55 -7.27 -3.24 -28.10
C VAL A 55 -8.35 -4.28 -28.48
N PRO A 56 -8.08 -5.60 -28.58
CA PRO A 56 -9.12 -6.57 -28.87
C PRO A 56 -10.13 -6.73 -27.71
N ALA A 57 -9.71 -6.55 -26.45
CA ALA A 57 -10.63 -6.58 -25.31
C ALA A 57 -11.62 -5.41 -25.34
N LEU A 58 -11.17 -4.22 -25.75
CA LEU A 58 -12.03 -3.04 -25.91
C LEU A 58 -13.10 -3.26 -26.97
N ASN A 59 -12.74 -3.83 -28.12
CA ASN A 59 -13.68 -4.10 -29.20
C ASN A 59 -14.81 -5.07 -28.77
N VAL A 60 -14.49 -6.09 -27.96
CA VAL A 60 -15.51 -7.01 -27.42
C VAL A 60 -16.45 -6.28 -26.46
N ILE A 61 -15.92 -5.45 -25.56
CA ILE A 61 -16.73 -4.69 -24.58
C ILE A 61 -17.60 -3.64 -25.28
N ALA A 62 -17.06 -2.94 -26.27
CA ALA A 62 -17.78 -1.94 -27.05
C ALA A 62 -18.94 -2.56 -27.85
N ASN A 63 -18.73 -3.74 -28.44
CA ASN A 63 -19.81 -4.51 -29.09
C ASN A 63 -20.92 -4.94 -28.11
N ILE A 64 -20.57 -5.27 -26.86
CA ILE A 64 -21.56 -5.65 -25.83
C ILE A 64 -22.39 -4.44 -25.38
N PHE A 65 -21.77 -3.27 -25.28
CA PHE A 65 -22.44 -2.04 -24.81
C PHE A 65 -23.06 -1.20 -25.94
N ASN A 66 -22.85 -1.56 -27.22
CA ASN A 66 -23.34 -0.81 -28.38
C ASN A 66 -22.85 0.66 -28.41
N ILE A 67 -21.65 0.89 -27.87
CA ILE A 67 -20.97 2.19 -27.79
C ILE A 67 -19.80 2.17 -28.77
N PRO A 68 -19.48 3.28 -29.45
CA PRO A 68 -18.29 3.36 -30.30
C PRO A 68 -17.00 3.03 -29.54
N ASP A 69 -16.17 2.17 -30.15
CA ASP A 69 -14.91 1.63 -29.61
C ASP A 69 -13.97 2.72 -29.05
N ASP A 70 -13.93 3.89 -29.68
CA ASP A 70 -13.06 5.00 -29.28
C ASP A 70 -13.42 5.55 -27.89
N ILE A 71 -14.71 5.65 -27.57
CA ILE A 71 -15.21 6.19 -26.29
C ILE A 71 -15.13 5.13 -25.20
N ALA A 72 -15.42 3.87 -25.55
CA ALA A 72 -15.26 2.73 -24.66
C ALA A 72 -13.78 2.54 -24.28
N GLY A 73 -12.88 2.64 -25.27
CA GLY A 73 -11.43 2.60 -25.08
C GLY A 73 -10.92 3.72 -24.18
N ALA A 74 -11.32 4.96 -24.44
CA ALA A 74 -10.92 6.10 -23.62
C ALA A 74 -11.36 5.96 -22.15
N THR A 75 -12.62 5.55 -21.92
CA THR A 75 -13.17 5.38 -20.58
C THR A 75 -12.49 4.24 -19.84
N LEU A 76 -12.28 3.10 -20.51
CA LEU A 76 -11.70 1.91 -19.87
C LEU A 76 -10.20 2.05 -19.66
N MET A 77 -9.48 2.82 -20.49
CA MET A 77 -8.10 3.21 -20.25
C MET A 77 -8.00 4.13 -19.04
N ALA A 78 -8.89 5.13 -18.93
CA ALA A 78 -8.95 6.02 -17.76
C ALA A 78 -9.33 5.27 -16.46
N ALA A 79 -10.29 4.34 -16.54
CA ALA A 79 -10.68 3.49 -15.43
C ALA A 79 -9.56 2.49 -15.06
N GLY A 80 -8.90 1.90 -16.06
CA GLY A 80 -7.77 1.00 -15.90
C GLY A 80 -6.58 1.67 -15.24
N ALA A 81 -6.32 2.94 -15.56
CA ALA A 81 -5.29 3.76 -14.90
C ALA A 81 -5.60 4.02 -13.41
N SER A 82 -6.87 3.95 -12.99
CA SER A 82 -7.30 4.11 -11.59
C SER A 82 -7.41 2.77 -10.83
N SER A 83 -7.22 1.65 -11.54
CA SER A 83 -7.35 0.31 -10.95
C SER A 83 -6.27 -0.01 -9.92
N PRO A 84 -4.99 0.40 -10.07
CA PRO A 84 -3.98 0.20 -9.04
C PRO A 84 -4.28 0.95 -7.74
N GLU A 85 -4.79 2.18 -7.83
CA GLU A 85 -5.18 2.99 -6.67
C GLU A 85 -6.41 2.39 -5.98
N LEU A 86 -7.40 1.92 -6.75
CA LEU A 86 -8.55 1.19 -6.22
C LEU A 86 -8.13 -0.10 -5.53
N PHE A 87 -7.21 -0.87 -6.13
CA PHE A 87 -6.72 -2.11 -5.53
C PHE A 87 -5.91 -1.85 -4.26
N SER A 88 -5.01 -0.87 -4.28
CA SER A 88 -4.23 -0.46 -3.10
C SER A 88 -5.15 -0.01 -1.97
N SER A 89 -6.14 0.84 -2.27
CA SER A 89 -7.16 1.29 -1.31
C SER A 89 -8.01 0.12 -0.79
N PHE A 90 -8.44 -0.79 -1.66
CA PHE A 90 -9.22 -1.96 -1.28
C PHE A 90 -8.43 -2.91 -0.36
N VAL A 91 -7.17 -3.18 -0.69
CA VAL A 91 -6.26 -3.98 0.13
C VAL A 91 -5.99 -3.28 1.46
N ALA A 92 -5.77 -1.96 1.46
CA ALA A 92 -5.61 -1.18 2.67
C ALA A 92 -6.87 -1.25 3.55
N LEU A 93 -8.06 -1.12 2.97
CA LEU A 93 -9.33 -1.29 3.67
C LEU A 93 -9.44 -2.70 4.28
N PHE A 94 -9.24 -3.76 3.49
CA PHE A 94 -9.38 -5.14 3.98
C PHE A 94 -8.34 -5.55 5.02
N ILE A 95 -7.07 -5.19 4.84
CA ILE A 95 -6.00 -5.48 5.81
C ILE A 95 -6.24 -4.73 7.12
N THR A 96 -6.68 -3.47 7.00
CA THR A 96 -7.00 -2.62 8.16
C THR A 96 -8.30 -3.06 8.85
N HIS A 97 -9.20 -3.76 8.15
CA HIS A 97 -10.48 -4.26 8.68
C HIS A 97 -10.38 -5.46 9.64
N SER A 98 -9.19 -6.00 9.90
CA SER A 98 -9.00 -7.02 10.95
C SER A 98 -8.47 -6.48 12.29
N SER A 99 -8.18 -5.18 12.40
CA SER A 99 -7.68 -4.59 13.66
C SER A 99 -8.05 -3.12 13.90
N LEU A 100 -8.84 -2.47 13.03
CA LEU A 100 -9.55 -1.24 13.41
C LEU A 100 -10.97 -1.55 13.92
N GLY A 101 -11.09 -1.72 15.23
CA GLY A 101 -12.23 -1.18 15.98
C GLY A 101 -13.60 -1.87 15.89
N LEU A 102 -13.68 -3.19 15.99
CA LEU A 102 -14.78 -3.80 16.75
C LEU A 102 -14.31 -3.99 18.20
N GLY A 103 -14.12 -2.85 18.88
CA GLY A 103 -13.71 -2.78 20.26
C GLY A 103 -14.40 -1.58 20.88
N THR A 104 -15.18 -1.88 21.91
CA THR A 104 -15.59 -0.97 22.99
C THR A 104 -14.45 -0.08 23.47
#